data_AF-A0A972CPS9-F1
#
_entry.id   AF-A0A972CPS9-F1
#
_cell.length_a   1.000
_cell.length_b   1.000
_cell.length_c   1.000
_cell.angle_alpha   90.00
_cell.angle_beta   90.00
_cell.angle_gamma   90.00
#
_symmetry.space_group_name_H-M   'P 1'
#
loop_
_entity.id
_entity.type
_entity.pdbx_description
1 polymer ?
#
loop_
_entity_poly.entity_id
_entity_poly.type
_entity_poly.pdbx_seq_one_letter_code
_entity_poly.pdbx_strand_id
1 'polypeptide(L)'
;MIAVGFGLSAAWLWDRLLRFLKWNQVIRVGIGAPVGEELIKYSLAAVFQLQPWLFYLGFGLGEGILESLLLKKGFDPKLIAAGGLTHFSFGLLFLFRFQPLLSLAFAIATHLVWNNLLIRAEP
;
A
#
# COMPACT_ATOMS: atom_id res chain seq x y z
N MET A 1 6.05 14.76 1.13
CA MET A 1 7.17 13.94 0.64
C MET A 1 7.84 13.11 1.73
N ILE A 2 8.26 13.71 2.86
CA ILE A 2 8.92 12.97 3.95
C ILE A 2 8.07 11.81 4.49
N ALA A 3 6.79 12.04 4.80
CA ALA A 3 5.90 10.99 5.29
C ALA A 3 5.72 9.83 4.30
N VAL A 4 5.68 10.12 2.99
CA VAL A 4 5.58 9.09 1.94
C VAL A 4 6.86 8.24 1.91
N GLY A 5 8.04 8.88 1.99
CA GLY A 5 9.31 8.17 2.08
C GLY A 5 9.40 7.29 3.34
N PHE A 6 8.93 7.76 4.48
CA PHE A 6 8.81 6.93 5.70
C PHE A 6 7.84 5.77 5.51
N GLY A 7 6.69 6.00 4.88
CA GLY A 7 5.71 4.95 4.58
C GLY A 7 6.30 3.84 3.75
N LEU A 8 6.92 4.17 2.62
CA LEU A 8 7.55 3.18 1.73
C LEU A 8 8.68 2.43 2.43
N SER A 9 9.49 3.14 3.23
CA SER A 9 10.58 2.52 3.99
C SER A 9 10.06 1.58 5.07
N ALA A 10 8.99 1.96 5.77
CA ALA A 10 8.34 1.13 6.78
C ALA A 10 7.66 -0.10 6.15
N ALA A 11 7.00 0.05 5.00
CA ALA A 11 6.42 -1.06 4.25
C ALA A 11 7.49 -2.05 3.78
N TRP A 12 8.63 -1.54 3.29
CA TRP A 12 9.76 -2.38 2.93
C TRP A 12 10.34 -3.14 4.14
N LEU A 13 10.54 -2.46 5.28
CA LEU A 13 11.00 -3.11 6.52
C LEU A 13 10.00 -4.16 7.01
N TRP A 14 8.70 -3.87 6.88
CA TRP A 14 7.65 -4.82 7.20
C TRP A 14 7.73 -6.08 6.34
N ASP A 15 7.87 -5.96 5.02
CA ASP A 15 8.08 -7.13 4.15
C ASP A 15 9.34 -7.93 4.56
N ARG A 16 10.44 -7.25 4.90
CA ARG A 16 11.67 -7.89 5.39
C ARG A 16 11.45 -8.65 6.69
N LEU A 17 10.68 -8.09 7.62
CA LEU A 17 10.29 -8.77 8.85
C LEU A 17 9.48 -10.03 8.54
N LEU A 18 8.49 -9.95 7.66
CA LEU A 18 7.68 -11.13 7.28
C LEU A 18 8.53 -12.23 6.63
N ARG A 19 9.51 -11.86 5.80
CA ARG A 19 10.50 -12.81 5.25
C ARG A 19 11.37 -13.42 6.35
N PHE A 20 11.84 -12.62 7.28
CA PHE A 20 12.64 -13.09 8.42
C PHE A 20 11.87 -14.09 9.29
N LEU A 21 10.57 -13.85 9.48
CA LEU A 21 9.63 -14.77 10.14
C LEU A 21 9.29 -16.01 9.30
N LYS A 22 9.91 -16.17 8.13
CA LYS A 22 9.75 -17.31 7.21
C LYS A 22 8.30 -17.54 6.75
N TRP A 23 7.52 -16.46 6.63
CA TRP A 23 6.21 -16.57 6.00
C TRP A 23 6.40 -16.95 4.53
N ASN A 24 5.64 -17.94 4.06
CA ASN A 24 5.65 -18.32 2.66
C ASN A 24 5.15 -17.15 1.78
N GLN A 25 5.46 -17.19 0.48
CA GLN A 25 5.16 -16.07 -0.43
C GLN A 25 3.67 -15.73 -0.48
N VAL A 26 2.80 -16.74 -0.51
CA VAL A 26 1.34 -16.54 -0.62
C VAL A 26 0.79 -15.82 0.62
N ILE A 27 1.14 -16.28 1.82
CA ILE A 27 0.69 -15.66 3.06
C ILE A 27 1.33 -14.28 3.24
N ARG A 28 2.61 -14.15 2.92
CA ARG A 28 3.34 -12.88 3.03
C ARG A 28 2.76 -11.82 2.12
N VAL A 29 2.66 -12.07 0.82
CA VAL A 29 2.22 -11.08 -0.18
C VAL A 29 0.71 -10.94 -0.20
N GLY A 30 -0.03 -12.03 0.03
CA GLY A 30 -1.49 -12.04 -0.05
C GLY A 30 -2.19 -11.60 1.24
N ILE A 31 -1.50 -11.63 2.39
CA ILE A 31 -2.11 -11.25 3.68
C ILE A 31 -1.23 -10.27 4.44
N GLY A 32 0.00 -10.68 4.78
CA GLY A 32 0.86 -9.94 5.70
C GLY A 32 1.23 -8.55 5.21
N ALA A 33 1.69 -8.43 3.97
CA ALA A 33 2.10 -7.17 3.36
C ALA A 33 0.91 -6.19 3.26
N PRO A 34 -0.24 -6.55 2.66
CA PRO A 34 -1.42 -5.68 2.62
C PRO A 34 -1.82 -5.14 3.99
N VAL A 35 -1.95 -6.03 4.99
CA VAL A 35 -2.38 -5.64 6.33
C VAL A 35 -1.39 -4.65 6.96
N GLY A 36 -0.09 -4.94 6.90
CA GLY A 36 0.91 -4.05 7.48
C GLY A 36 1.00 -2.72 6.76
N GLU A 37 0.91 -2.71 5.44
CA GLU A 37 0.92 -1.47 4.65
C GLU A 37 -0.25 -0.56 4.98
N GLU A 38 -1.46 -1.11 5.13
CA GLU A 38 -2.61 -0.30 5.55
C GLU A 38 -2.45 0.28 6.96
N LEU A 39 -1.95 -0.52 7.90
CA LEU A 39 -1.70 -0.07 9.27
C LEU A 39 -0.62 1.01 9.31
N ILE A 40 0.45 0.86 8.54
CA ILE A 40 1.53 1.85 8.40
C ILE A 40 0.97 3.13 7.80
N LYS A 41 0.21 3.05 6.70
CA LYS A 41 -0.34 4.24 6.04
C LYS A 41 -1.27 5.01 6.94
N TYR A 42 -2.19 4.32 7.59
CA TYR A 42 -3.12 4.94 8.53
C TYR A 42 -2.40 5.56 9.73
N SER A 43 -1.43 4.84 10.33
CA SER A 43 -0.67 5.33 11.49
C SER A 43 0.17 6.56 11.15
N LEU A 44 0.84 6.57 10.00
CA LEU A 44 1.61 7.73 9.55
C LEU A 44 0.70 8.90 9.19
N ALA A 45 -0.45 8.65 8.54
CA ALA A 45 -1.41 9.71 8.29
C ALA A 45 -1.89 10.35 9.61
N ALA A 46 -2.15 9.55 10.65
CA ALA A 46 -2.52 10.06 11.97
C ALA A 46 -1.38 10.86 12.65
N VAL A 47 -0.16 10.30 12.69
CA VAL A 47 1.01 10.94 13.34
C VAL A 47 1.38 12.26 12.68
N PHE A 48 1.37 12.32 11.35
CA PHE A 48 1.70 13.52 10.58
C PHE A 48 0.49 14.43 10.34
N GLN A 49 -0.68 14.13 10.90
CA GLN A 49 -1.94 14.87 10.72
C GLN A 49 -2.32 15.08 9.24
N LEU A 50 -2.08 14.06 8.42
CA LEU A 50 -2.37 14.07 6.98
C LEU A 50 -3.77 13.53 6.71
N GLN A 51 -4.37 14.00 5.62
CA GLN A 51 -5.59 13.39 5.09
C GLN A 51 -5.26 11.98 4.58
N PRO A 52 -5.88 10.90 5.13
CA PRO A 52 -5.48 9.53 4.79
C PRO A 52 -5.60 9.22 3.30
N TRP A 53 -6.68 9.65 2.65
CA TRP A 53 -6.87 9.43 1.21
C TRP A 53 -5.75 10.04 0.34
N LEU A 54 -5.23 11.23 0.69
CA LEU A 54 -4.09 11.83 0.01
C LEU A 54 -2.80 11.07 0.30
N PHE A 55 -2.63 10.61 1.53
CA PHE A 55 -1.45 9.83 1.90
C PHE A 55 -1.41 8.51 1.13
N TYR A 56 -2.56 7.86 0.95
CA TYR A 56 -2.70 6.63 0.17
C TYR A 56 -2.36 6.84 -1.30
N LEU A 57 -2.88 7.90 -1.91
CA LEU A 57 -2.53 8.27 -3.28
C LEU A 57 -1.00 8.51 -3.40
N GLY A 58 -0.43 9.30 -2.49
CA GLY A 58 1.00 9.59 -2.50
C GLY A 58 1.87 8.35 -2.30
N PHE A 59 1.44 7.43 -1.42
CA PHE A 59 2.08 6.14 -1.22
C PHE A 59 2.06 5.31 -2.51
N GLY A 60 0.90 5.15 -3.14
CA GLY A 60 0.77 4.36 -4.37
C GLY A 60 1.53 4.95 -5.56
N LEU A 61 1.60 6.28 -5.67
CA LEU A 61 2.46 6.95 -6.66
C LEU A 61 3.94 6.64 -6.41
N GLY A 62 4.37 6.68 -5.15
CA GLY A 62 5.74 6.38 -4.77
C GLY A 62 6.10 4.91 -5.02
N GLU A 63 5.19 3.99 -4.72
CA GLU A 63 5.34 2.57 -5.02
C GLU A 63 5.42 2.33 -6.53
N GLY A 64 4.50 2.90 -7.32
CA GLY A 64 4.55 2.78 -8.77
C GLY A 64 5.83 3.36 -9.39
N ILE A 65 6.43 4.40 -8.79
CA ILE A 65 7.75 4.90 -9.19
C ILE A 65 8.83 3.84 -8.90
N LEU A 66 8.84 3.27 -7.69
CA LEU A 66 9.81 2.25 -7.31
C LEU A 66 9.70 1.01 -8.21
N GLU A 67 8.49 0.50 -8.42
CA GLU A 67 8.25 -0.64 -9.30
C GLU A 67 8.67 -0.34 -10.74
N SER A 68 8.37 0.86 -11.24
CA SER A 68 8.78 1.26 -12.59
C SER A 68 10.29 1.23 -12.74
N LEU A 69 11.01 1.78 -11.78
CA LEU A 69 12.47 1.81 -11.79
C LEU A 69 13.07 0.40 -11.66
N LEU A 70 12.49 -0.46 -10.83
CA LEU A 70 13.01 -1.80 -10.56
C LEU A 70 12.66 -2.81 -11.68
N LEU A 71 11.44 -2.76 -12.22
CA LEU A 71 10.93 -3.73 -13.19
C LEU A 71 11.18 -3.31 -14.64
N LYS A 72 10.98 -2.02 -14.96
CA LYS A 72 11.10 -1.50 -16.33
C LYS A 72 12.43 -0.80 -16.59
N LYS A 73 13.27 -0.59 -15.56
CA LYS A 73 14.54 0.15 -15.63
C LYS A 73 14.36 1.57 -16.22
N GLY A 74 13.22 2.20 -15.92
CA GLY A 74 12.85 3.52 -16.42
C GLY A 74 11.60 4.07 -15.74
N PHE A 75 11.14 5.25 -16.15
CA PHE A 75 9.88 5.84 -15.69
C PHE A 75 8.75 5.45 -16.65
N ASP A 76 7.79 4.66 -16.16
CA ASP A 76 6.58 4.22 -16.84
C ASP A 76 5.38 4.93 -16.19
N PRO A 77 4.85 5.99 -16.82
CA PRO A 77 3.73 6.74 -16.29
C PRO A 77 2.47 5.89 -16.08
N LYS A 78 2.29 4.80 -16.86
CA LYS A 78 1.11 3.94 -16.72
C LYS A 78 1.18 3.16 -15.42
N LEU A 79 2.35 2.63 -15.07
CA LEU A 79 2.54 1.89 -13.82
C LEU A 79 2.44 2.82 -12.60
N ILE A 80 3.01 4.02 -12.68
CA ILE A 80 2.89 5.04 -11.63
C ILE A 80 1.43 5.43 -11.42
N ALA A 81 0.70 5.71 -12.51
CA ALA A 81 -0.72 6.03 -12.44
C ALA A 81 -1.55 4.86 -11.90
N ALA A 82 -1.25 3.62 -12.30
CA ALA A 82 -1.92 2.43 -11.78
C ALA A 82 -1.72 2.28 -10.27
N GLY A 83 -0.48 2.38 -9.78
CA GLY A 83 -0.18 2.33 -8.34
C GLY A 83 -0.92 3.43 -7.56
N GLY A 84 -0.87 4.67 -8.06
CA GLY A 84 -1.58 5.80 -7.46
C GLY A 84 -3.10 5.59 -7.38
N LEU A 85 -3.73 5.19 -8.49
CA LEU A 85 -5.18 4.98 -8.57
C LEU A 85 -5.63 3.79 -7.70
N THR A 86 -4.89 2.69 -7.73
CA THR A 86 -5.18 1.51 -6.91
C THR A 86 -5.15 1.86 -5.43
N HIS A 87 -4.10 2.51 -4.93
CA HIS A 87 -4.02 2.85 -3.51
C HIS A 87 -5.00 3.95 -3.13
N PHE A 88 -5.27 4.91 -4.00
CA PHE A 88 -6.33 5.88 -3.79
C PHE A 88 -7.70 5.21 -3.63
N SER A 89 -7.98 4.16 -4.42
CA SER A 89 -9.23 3.39 -4.32
C SER A 89 -9.40 2.72 -2.96
N PHE A 90 -8.32 2.19 -2.37
CA PHE A 90 -8.34 1.63 -1.00
C PHE A 90 -8.65 2.71 0.03
N GLY A 91 -8.18 3.94 -0.21
CA GLY A 91 -8.36 5.08 0.68
C GLY A 91 -9.70 5.82 0.53
N LEU A 92 -10.58 5.43 -0.40
CA LEU A 92 -11.80 6.21 -0.72
C LEU A 92 -12.74 6.37 0.47
N LEU A 93 -12.88 5.36 1.34
CA LEU A 93 -13.76 5.50 2.50
C LEU A 93 -13.29 6.55 3.51
N PHE A 94 -12.00 6.92 3.52
CA PHE A 94 -11.50 8.02 4.35
C PHE A 94 -11.98 9.41 3.88
N LEU A 95 -12.64 9.52 2.71
CA LEU A 95 -13.35 10.74 2.32
C LEU A 95 -14.60 10.96 3.19
N PHE A 96 -15.22 9.89 3.67
CA PHE A 96 -16.38 9.93 4.55
C PHE A 96 -15.89 9.97 6.00
N ARG A 97 -15.97 11.15 6.64
CA ARG A 97 -15.41 11.44 7.97
C ARG A 97 -15.97 10.62 9.15
N PHE A 98 -16.82 9.63 8.90
CA PHE A 98 -17.70 9.10 9.94
C PHE A 98 -17.14 7.90 10.70
N GLN A 99 -16.23 7.10 10.15
CA GLN A 99 -15.63 5.95 10.88
C GLN A 99 -14.21 5.60 10.38
N PRO A 100 -13.14 6.10 11.04
CA PRO A 100 -11.76 5.82 10.64
C PRO A 100 -11.40 4.33 10.67
N LEU A 101 -11.89 3.60 11.67
CA LEU A 101 -11.66 2.15 11.78
C LEU A 101 -12.38 1.35 10.69
N LEU A 102 -13.61 1.73 10.33
CA LEU A 102 -14.32 1.12 9.21
C LEU A 102 -13.60 1.39 7.88
N SER A 103 -13.10 2.61 7.71
CA SER A 103 -12.32 2.99 6.52
C SER A 103 -11.02 2.18 6.41
N LEU A 104 -10.32 1.99 7.53
CA LEU A 104 -9.14 1.13 7.60
C LEU A 104 -9.49 -0.34 7.31
N ALA A 105 -10.57 -0.87 7.88
CA ALA A 105 -11.01 -2.24 7.63
C ALA A 105 -11.34 -2.46 6.14
N PHE A 106 -11.98 -1.48 5.51
CA PHE A 106 -12.26 -1.51 4.07
C PHE A 106 -10.99 -1.42 3.22
N ALA A 107 -10.05 -0.55 3.59
CA ALA A 107 -8.76 -0.45 2.92
C ALA A 107 -8.00 -1.77 2.98
N ILE A 108 -7.98 -2.43 4.14
CA ILE A 108 -7.38 -3.77 4.31
C ILE A 108 -8.10 -4.78 3.43
N ALA A 109 -9.42 -4.84 3.48
CA ALA A 109 -10.19 -5.81 2.70
C ALA A 109 -9.97 -5.65 1.19
N THR A 110 -10.01 -4.42 0.68
CA THR A 110 -9.81 -4.14 -0.75
C THR A 110 -8.38 -4.43 -1.20
N HIS A 111 -7.38 -4.11 -0.38
CA HIS A 111 -5.98 -4.42 -0.68
C HIS A 111 -5.71 -5.94 -0.64
N LEU A 112 -6.27 -6.67 0.34
CA LEU A 112 -6.21 -8.12 0.37
C LEU A 112 -6.80 -8.73 -0.91
N VAL A 113 -7.97 -8.27 -1.35
CA VAL A 113 -8.60 -8.74 -2.60
C VAL A 113 -7.66 -8.47 -3.78
N TRP A 114 -7.13 -7.26 -3.89
CA TRP A 114 -6.23 -6.88 -4.98
C TRP A 114 -4.98 -7.78 -5.06
N ASN A 115 -4.25 -7.96 -3.96
CA ASN A 115 -3.03 -8.78 -3.95
C ASN A 115 -3.32 -10.25 -4.22
N ASN A 116 -4.45 -10.78 -3.75
CA ASN A 116 -4.83 -12.16 -4.06
C ASN A 116 -5.25 -12.34 -5.53
N LEU A 117 -5.80 -11.31 -6.18
CA LEU A 117 -6.03 -11.33 -7.63
C LEU A 117 -4.71 -11.34 -8.41
N LEU A 118 -3.71 -10.55 -7.99
CA LEU A 118 -2.38 -10.54 -8.60
C LEU A 118 -1.67 -11.89 -8.47
N ILE A 119 -1.63 -12.46 -7.26
CA ILE A 119 -0.99 -13.78 -7.01
C ILE A 119 -1.61 -14.88 -7.89
N ARG A 120 -2.92 -14.83 -8.13
CA ARG A 120 -3.62 -15.81 -8.99
C ARG A 120 -3.41 -15.58 -10.48
N ALA A 121 -3.05 -14.36 -10.88
CA ALA A 121 -2.80 -14.00 -12.27
C ALA A 121 -1.36 -14.27 -12.71
N GLU A 122 -0.44 -14.50 -11.77
CA GLU A 122 0.92 -14.98 -12.06
C GLU A 122 0.89 -16.49 -12.39
N PRO A 123 1.37 -16.90 -13.58
CA PRO A 123 1.33 -18.29 -14.05
C PRO A 123 2.28 -19.23 -13.30
#